data_AF-A0A3D4BIF3-F1
#
_entry.id   AF-A0A3D4BIF3-F1
#
_cell.length_a   1.000
_cell.length_b   1.000
_cell.length_c   1.000
_cell.angle_alpha   90.00
_cell.angle_beta   90.00
_cell.angle_gamma   90.00
#
_symmetry.space_group_name_H-M   'P 1'
#
loop_
_entity.id
_entity.type
_entity.pdbx_description
1 polymer ?
#
loop_
_entity_poly.entity_id
_entity_poly.type
_entity_poly.pdbx_seq_one_letter_code
_entity_poly.pdbx_strand_id
1 'polypeptide(L)' 'MYFVAISYENSNAVILDISNRQSGIYFLKITSDKGNKVEKVVKQ' A
#
# COMPACT_ATOMS: atom_id res chain seq x y z
N MET A 1 9.72 33.24 11.30
CA MET A 1 9.85 32.01 12.11
C MET A 1 8.81 31.03 11.60
N TYR A 2 9.23 29.98 10.91
CA TYR A 2 8.32 28.98 10.33
C TYR A 2 8.39 27.71 11.17
N PHE A 3 7.25 27.27 11.67
CA PHE A 3 7.14 26.01 12.41
C PHE A 3 6.81 24.90 11.42
N VAL A 4 7.64 23.85 11.41
CA VAL A 4 7.32 22.59 10.75
C VAL A 4 6.70 21.68 11.81
N ALA A 5 5.43 21.30 11.61
CA ALA A 5 4.79 20.26 12.39
C ALA A 5 5.05 18.91 11.71
N ILE A 6 5.59 17.95 12.44
CA ILE A 6 5.73 16.56 12.00
C ILE A 6 4.72 15.73 12.78
N SER A 7 3.66 15.29 12.10
CA SER A 7 2.69 14.34 12.65
C SER A 7 3.21 12.92 12.40
N TYR A 8 3.47 12.17 13.48
CA TYR A 8 3.81 10.75 13.40
C TYR A 8 2.53 9.93 13.54
N GLU A 9 1.89 9.59 12.42
CA GLU A 9 0.75 8.67 12.43
C GLU A 9 1.26 7.23 12.50
N ASN A 10 1.07 6.59 13.65
CA ASN A 10 1.28 5.16 13.83
C ASN A 10 0.13 4.40 13.16
N SER A 11 0.12 4.35 11.83
CA SER A 11 -0.87 3.61 11.07
C SER A 11 -0.35 2.19 10.79
N ASN A 12 -1.09 1.17 11.23
CA ASN A 12 -0.85 -0.24 10.86
C ASN A 12 -1.26 -0.52 9.40
N ALA A 13 -1.18 0.50 8.54
CA ALA A 13 -1.68 0.48 7.17
C ALA A 13 -0.53 0.73 6.21
N VAL A 14 -0.41 -0.11 5.19
CA VAL A 14 0.51 0.10 4.07
C VAL A 14 -0.32 0.50 2.86
N ILE A 15 -0.03 1.67 2.30
CA ILE A 15 -0.67 2.14 1.07
C ILE A 15 0.19 1.70 -0.10
N LEU A 16 -0.39 0.89 -1.00
CA LEU A 16 0.21 0.55 -2.28
C LEU A 16 -0.49 1.33 -3.38
N ASP A 17 0.19 2.35 -3.92
CA ASP A 17 -0.30 3.08 -5.08
C ASP A 17 0.07 2.35 -6.38
N ILE A 18 -0.97 2.03 -7.18
CA ILE A 18 -0.85 1.39 -8.50
C ILE A 18 -1.36 2.30 -9.63
N SER A 19 -1.55 3.60 -9.36
CA SER A 19 -2.06 4.58 -10.31
C SER A 19 -1.24 4.65 -11.60
N ASN A 20 0.09 4.50 -11.50
CA ASN A 20 1.02 4.51 -12.62
C ASN A 20 1.16 3.17 -13.37
N ARG A 21 0.40 2.14 -12.97
CA ARG A 21 0.40 0.83 -13.63
C ARG A 21 -0.69 0.80 -14.70
N GLN A 22 -0.41 0.07 -15.78
CA GLN A 22 -1.37 -0.15 -16.85
C GLN A 22 -2.63 -0.85 -16.33
N SER A 23 -3.76 -0.62 -17.00
CA SER A 23 -4.98 -1.41 -16.78
C SER A 23 -4.70 -2.90 -16.97
N GLY A 24 -5.19 -3.73 -16.06
CA GLY A 24 -4.89 -5.15 -16.05
C GLY A 24 -5.21 -5.86 -14.75
N ILE A 25 -4.88 -7.15 -14.71
CA ILE A 25 -5.06 -8.00 -13.53
C ILE A 25 -3.72 -8.12 -12.81
N TYR A 26 -3.74 -7.84 -11.52
CA TYR A 26 -2.58 -7.94 -10.64
C TYR A 26 -2.85 -8.96 -9.53
N PHE A 27 -1.83 -9.74 -9.18
CA PHE A 27 -1.84 -10.58 -7.99
C PHE A 27 -0.90 -10.00 -6.96
N LEU A 28 -1.46 -9.51 -5.86
CA LEU A 28 -0.70 -8.93 -4.76
C LEU A 28 -0.37 -10.02 -3.74
N LYS A 29 0.92 -10.34 -3.58
CA LYS A 29 1.41 -11.23 -2.54
C LYS A 29 1.85 -10.39 -1.34
N ILE A 30 1.18 -10.58 -0.22
CA ILE A 30 1.47 -9.94 1.06
C ILE A 30 2.15 -10.99 1.93
N THR A 31 3.38 -10.72 2.35
CA THR A 31 4.17 -11.58 3.25
C THR A 31 4.40 -10.84 4.56
N SER A 32 4.07 -11.49 5.66
CA SER A 32 4.25 -10.98 7.02
C SER A 32 4.83 -12.08 7.92
N ASP A 33 5.22 -11.70 9.13
CA ASP A 33 5.55 -12.61 10.23
C ASP A 33 4.43 -13.62 10.53
N LYS A 34 3.17 -13.25 10.30
CA LYS A 34 1.97 -14.10 10.47
C LYS A 34 1.66 -14.99 9.26
N GLY A 35 2.47 -14.92 8.20
CA GLY A 35 2.32 -15.75 6.99
C GLY A 35 2.02 -14.95 5.72
N ASN A 36 1.46 -15.64 4.72
CA ASN A 36 1.27 -15.13 3.37
C ASN A 36 -0.22 -14.99 3.01
N LYS A 37 -0.56 -13.92 2.30
CA LYS A 37 -1.88 -13.68 1.68
C LYS A 37 -1.68 -13.31 0.21
N VAL A 38 -2.57 -13.79 -0.67
CA VAL A 38 -2.59 -13.40 -2.08
C VAL A 38 -3.96 -12.80 -2.39
N GLU A 39 -3.96 -11.60 -2.99
CA GLU A 39 -5.18 -10.92 -3.42
C GLU A 39 -5.15 -10.63 -4.93
N LYS A 40 -6.29 -10.74 -5.58
CA LYS A 40 -6.46 -10.36 -6.98
C LYS A 40 -7.01 -8.93 -7.05
N VAL A 41 -6.30 -8.05 -7.75
CA VAL A 41 -6.70 -6.67 -8.00
C VAL A 41 -6.95 -6.49 -9.49
N VAL A 42 -8.07 -5.87 -9.84
CA VAL A 42 -8.38 -5.50 -11.22
C VAL A 42 -8.23 -3.99 -11.33
N LYS A 43 -7.27 -3.55 -12.13
CA LYS A 43 -7.08 -2.14 -12.45
C LYS A 43 -7.77 -1.82 -13.78
N GLN A 44 -8.69 -0.86 -13.72
CA GLN A 44 -9.26 -0.19 -14.89
C GLN A 44 -8.34 0.93 -15.38
#